data_AF-A0A101WUN7-F1
#
_entry.id   AF-A0A101WUN7-F1
#
_cell.length_a   1.000
_cell.length_b   1.000
_cell.length_c   1.000
_cell.angle_alpha   90.00
_cell.angle_beta   90.00
_cell.angle_gamma   90.00
#
_symmetry.space_group_name_H-M   'P 1'
#
loop_
_entity.id
_entity.type
_entity.pdbx_description
1 polymer ?
#
loop_
_entity_poly.entity_id
_entity_poly.type
_entity_poly.pdbx_seq_one_letter_code
_entity_poly.pdbx_strand_id
1 'polypeptide(L)'
;MEDLIAAAVFIIALAALFVLAVLTLKPFLPSKTVEVPAAPGRDAPTVRVYVYNDTGRLYAVEYAGSDPEAFRRAMGVPGTLAAVFAVYPGGYNCTRYTRAPVRIGADPYTGLWCPPPFDVKTDRANVNRTCVPVGLTSRGRWLLVQYSCPGLP
;
A
#
# COMPACT_ATOMS: atom_id res chain seq x y z
N MET A 1 4.66 59.06 -24.88
CA MET A 1 4.84 58.72 -23.45
C MET A 1 3.77 57.73 -23.01
N GLU A 2 2.53 57.89 -23.46
CA GLU A 2 1.40 57.00 -23.16
C GLU A 2 1.59 55.55 -23.63
N ASP A 3 2.18 55.32 -24.82
CA ASP A 3 2.45 53.96 -25.32
C ASP A 3 3.45 53.19 -24.46
N LEU A 4 4.44 53.89 -23.89
CA LEU A 4 5.42 53.30 -22.99
C LEU A 4 4.76 52.88 -21.67
N ILE A 5 3.83 53.70 -21.17
CA ILE A 5 3.08 53.43 -19.94
C ILE A 5 2.12 52.24 -20.16
N ALA A 6 1.41 52.21 -21.30
CA ALA A 6 0.53 51.11 -21.66
C ALA A 6 1.28 49.77 -21.77
N ALA A 7 2.43 49.77 -22.44
CA ALA A 7 3.28 48.59 -22.55
C ALA A 7 3.78 48.10 -21.19
N ALA A 8 4.21 49.01 -20.31
CA ALA A 8 4.68 48.66 -18.96
C ALA A 8 3.56 48.02 -18.12
N VAL A 9 2.36 48.60 -18.13
CA VAL A 9 1.20 48.07 -17.38
C VAL A 9 0.80 46.69 -17.89
N PHE A 10 0.81 46.49 -19.21
CA PHE A 10 0.49 45.19 -19.82
C PHE A 10 1.48 44.10 -19.40
N ILE A 11 2.77 44.39 -19.40
CA ILE A 11 3.82 43.43 -18.99
C ILE A 11 3.66 43.07 -17.50
N ILE A 12 3.38 44.05 -16.63
CA ILE A 12 3.17 43.82 -15.20
C ILE A 12 1.94 42.93 -14.98
N ALA A 13 0.85 43.21 -15.68
CA ALA A 13 -0.37 42.39 -15.59
C ALA A 13 -0.14 40.95 -16.07
N LEU A 14 0.62 40.77 -17.17
CA LEU A 14 1.00 39.44 -17.67
C LEU A 14 1.87 38.67 -16.69
N ALA A 15 2.86 39.34 -16.08
CA ALA A 15 3.72 38.72 -15.07
C ALA A 15 2.91 38.30 -13.83
N ALA A 16 2.00 39.15 -13.35
CA ALA A 16 1.12 38.83 -12.23
C ALA A 16 0.21 37.63 -12.55
N LEU A 17 -0.35 37.57 -13.76
CA LEU A 17 -1.15 36.44 -14.22
C LEU A 17 -0.34 35.14 -14.25
N PHE A 18 0.90 35.19 -14.74
CA PHE A 18 1.79 34.03 -14.81
C PHE A 18 2.15 33.52 -13.42
N VAL A 19 2.48 34.41 -12.48
CA VAL A 19 2.79 34.03 -11.09
C VAL A 19 1.57 33.38 -10.44
N LEU A 20 0.38 33.97 -10.61
CA LEU A 20 -0.86 33.40 -10.09
C LEU A 20 -1.13 32.01 -10.68
N ALA A 21 -0.95 31.84 -11.99
CA ALA A 21 -1.12 30.55 -12.67
C ALA A 21 -0.13 29.49 -12.16
N VAL A 22 1.15 29.83 -11.97
CA VAL A 22 2.14 28.88 -11.45
C VAL A 22 1.83 28.50 -10.00
N LEU A 23 1.40 29.45 -9.17
CA LEU A 23 1.02 29.17 -7.78
C LEU A 23 -0.23 28.29 -7.68
N THR A 24 -1.21 28.46 -8.57
CA THR A 24 -2.40 27.60 -8.61
C THR A 24 -2.10 26.21 -9.18
N LEU A 25 -1.15 26.09 -10.11
CA LEU A 25 -0.71 24.80 -10.68
C LEU A 25 0.20 24.00 -9.73
N LYS A 26 1.02 24.66 -8.89
CA LYS A 26 1.98 24.01 -7.98
C LYS A 26 1.40 22.88 -7.11
N PRO A 27 0.22 22.98 -6.48
CA PRO A 27 -0.36 21.88 -5.71
C PRO A 27 -0.84 20.70 -6.58
N PHE A 28 -1.04 20.89 -7.89
CA PHE A 28 -1.47 19.85 -8.82
C PHE A 28 -0.32 19.23 -9.62
N LEU A 29 0.87 19.82 -9.56
CA LEU A 29 2.07 19.23 -10.13
C LEU A 29 2.52 18.09 -9.20
N PRO A 30 2.55 16.84 -9.67
CA PRO A 30 3.04 15.73 -8.86
C PRO A 30 4.50 16.02 -8.52
N SER A 31 4.74 16.41 -7.26
CA SER A 31 6.10 16.52 -6.73
C SER A 31 6.80 15.20 -7.01
N LYS A 32 7.99 15.25 -7.63
CA LYS A 32 8.86 14.09 -7.86
C LYS A 32 9.01 13.34 -6.55
N THR A 33 8.17 12.35 -6.35
CA THR A 33 8.24 11.42 -5.23
C THR A 33 9.27 10.41 -5.66
N VAL A 34 10.46 10.55 -5.09
CA VAL A 34 11.62 9.68 -5.33
C VAL A 34 11.18 8.22 -5.21
N GLU A 35 11.40 7.49 -6.31
CA GLU A 35 11.04 6.10 -6.52
C GLU A 35 11.96 5.20 -5.72
N VAL A 36 11.52 4.75 -4.55
CA VAL A 36 12.08 3.57 -3.88
C VAL A 36 10.92 2.67 -3.49
N PRO A 37 11.04 1.33 -3.60
CA PRO A 37 10.19 0.41 -2.86
C PRO A 37 10.52 0.55 -1.37
N ALA A 38 10.12 1.67 -0.78
CA ALA A 38 10.20 1.86 0.64
C ALA A 38 9.07 1.01 1.24
N ALA A 39 9.45 -0.04 1.97
CA ALA A 39 8.65 -0.53 3.08
C ALA A 39 8.12 0.68 3.88
N PRO A 40 6.94 0.59 4.51
CA PRO A 40 6.40 1.69 5.31
C PRO A 40 7.51 2.26 6.19
N GLY A 41 7.71 3.58 6.12
CA GLY A 41 8.60 4.26 7.07
C GLY A 41 8.20 3.85 8.49
N ARG A 42 9.15 3.79 9.41
CA ARG A 42 8.90 3.36 10.81
C ARG A 42 7.71 4.09 11.47
N ASP A 43 7.37 5.27 10.96
CA ASP A 43 6.33 6.15 11.50
C ASP A 43 4.97 6.07 10.76
N ALA A 44 4.81 5.20 9.77
CA ALA A 44 3.52 5.02 9.11
C ALA A 44 2.55 4.26 10.04
N PRO A 45 1.31 4.77 10.26
CA PRO A 45 0.34 4.11 11.11
C PRO A 45 0.00 2.74 10.51
N THR A 46 0.56 1.69 11.10
CA THR A 46 0.44 0.32 10.60
C THR A 46 -0.45 -0.46 11.55
N VAL A 47 -1.57 -0.95 11.02
CA VAL A 47 -2.51 -1.80 11.75
C VAL A 47 -2.18 -3.25 11.50
N ARG A 48 -2.10 -4.05 12.58
CA ARG A 48 -1.87 -5.49 12.48
C ARG A 48 -3.17 -6.24 12.69
N VAL A 49 -3.58 -6.98 11.66
CA VAL A 49 -4.73 -7.87 11.69
C VAL A 49 -4.24 -9.31 11.75
N TYR A 50 -4.53 -9.98 12.85
CA TYR A 50 -4.22 -11.38 13.10
C TYR A 50 -5.41 -12.22 12.68
N VAL A 51 -5.18 -13.23 11.85
CA VAL A 51 -6.23 -14.12 11.37
C VAL A 51 -6.02 -15.50 11.95
N TYR A 52 -7.03 -16.00 12.66
CA TYR A 52 -7.06 -17.33 13.24
C TYR A 52 -8.00 -18.22 12.45
N ASN A 53 -7.63 -19.49 12.31
CA ASN A 53 -8.46 -20.51 11.69
C ASN A 53 -8.86 -21.55 12.74
N ASP A 54 -10.16 -21.72 12.90
CA ASP A 54 -10.78 -22.75 13.71
C ASP A 54 -11.69 -23.61 12.82
N THR A 55 -11.27 -24.85 12.52
CA THR A 55 -12.03 -25.81 11.71
C THR A 55 -12.56 -25.29 10.36
N GLY A 56 -11.84 -24.36 9.72
CA GLY A 56 -12.22 -23.75 8.44
C GLY A 56 -12.94 -22.41 8.57
N ARG A 57 -13.27 -21.99 9.79
CA ARG A 57 -13.81 -20.65 10.08
C ARG A 57 -12.68 -19.70 10.40
N LEU A 58 -12.67 -18.55 9.74
CA LEU A 58 -11.67 -17.51 9.92
C LEU A 58 -12.15 -16.44 10.91
N TYR A 59 -11.28 -16.06 11.84
CA TYR A 59 -11.48 -14.99 12.81
C TYR A 59 -10.39 -13.94 12.61
N ALA A 60 -10.77 -12.73 12.22
CA ALA A 60 -9.86 -11.61 12.06
C ALA A 60 -9.91 -10.71 13.28
N VAL A 61 -8.74 -10.35 13.81
CA VAL A 61 -8.60 -9.63 15.07
C VAL A 61 -7.55 -8.55 14.88
N GLU A 62 -7.95 -7.30 15.09
CA GLU A 62 -7.02 -6.18 15.16
C GLU A 62 -6.42 -6.10 16.57
N TYR A 63 -5.09 -6.04 16.65
CA TYR A 63 -4.41 -5.92 17.94
C TYR A 63 -3.10 -5.13 17.80
N ALA A 64 -2.91 -4.14 18.67
CA ALA A 64 -1.75 -3.26 18.68
C ALA A 64 -0.70 -3.60 19.77
N GLY A 65 -0.96 -4.59 20.62
CA GLY A 65 -0.05 -4.98 21.70
C GLY A 65 1.03 -5.98 21.28
N SER A 66 1.92 -6.32 22.21
CA SER A 66 3.11 -7.15 21.96
C SER A 66 2.85 -8.65 21.99
N ASP A 67 1.79 -9.12 22.67
CA ASP A 67 1.48 -10.55 22.81
C ASP A 67 0.09 -10.89 22.23
N PRO A 68 0.01 -11.20 20.92
CA PRO A 68 -1.25 -11.50 20.26
C PRO A 68 -1.86 -12.83 20.73
N GLU A 69 -1.05 -13.78 21.22
CA GLU A 69 -1.55 -15.09 21.67
C GLU A 69 -2.16 -14.99 23.08
N ALA A 70 -1.56 -14.20 23.98
CA ALA A 70 -2.19 -13.89 25.25
C ALA A 70 -3.52 -13.14 25.04
N PHE A 71 -3.55 -12.16 24.12
CA PHE A 71 -4.77 -11.45 23.75
C PHE A 71 -5.84 -12.40 23.19
N ARG A 72 -5.46 -13.28 22.25
CA ARG A 72 -6.36 -14.30 21.69
C ARG A 72 -7.00 -15.16 22.77
N ARG A 73 -6.21 -15.65 23.73
CA ARG A 73 -6.69 -16.47 24.85
C ARG A 73 -7.62 -15.68 25.77
N ALA A 74 -7.26 -14.43 26.10
CA ALA A 74 -8.06 -13.57 26.96
C ALA A 74 -9.43 -13.23 26.34
N MET A 75 -9.46 -13.01 25.01
CA MET A 75 -10.68 -12.71 24.26
C MET A 75 -11.47 -13.97 23.86
N GLY A 76 -10.99 -15.17 24.19
CA GLY A 76 -11.64 -16.43 23.84
C GLY A 76 -11.71 -16.70 22.33
N VAL A 77 -10.78 -16.14 21.53
CA VAL A 77 -10.76 -16.36 20.08
C VAL A 77 -10.23 -17.77 19.80
N PRO A 78 -11.04 -18.66 19.18
CA PRO A 78 -10.65 -20.04 18.94
C PRO A 78 -9.68 -20.17 17.75
N GLY A 79 -9.07 -21.34 17.62
CA GLY A 79 -8.23 -21.68 16.48
C GLY A 79 -6.74 -21.33 16.61
N THR A 80 -6.04 -21.43 15.49
CA THR A 80 -4.59 -21.23 15.36
C THR A 80 -4.27 -20.14 14.35
N LEU A 81 -3.13 -19.45 14.52
CA LEU A 81 -2.75 -18.34 13.66
C LEU A 81 -2.54 -18.81 12.22
N ALA A 82 -3.33 -18.27 11.30
CA ALA A 82 -3.35 -18.63 9.89
C ALA A 82 -2.61 -17.63 9.01
N ALA A 83 -2.78 -16.34 9.28
CA ALA A 83 -2.09 -15.25 8.60
C ALA A 83 -2.04 -13.98 9.46
N VAL A 84 -1.09 -13.10 9.15
CA VAL A 84 -1.00 -11.74 9.73
C VAL A 84 -0.95 -10.74 8.59
N PHE A 85 -1.79 -9.73 8.63
CA PHE A 85 -1.78 -8.60 7.72
C PHE A 85 -1.25 -7.37 8.44
N ALA A 86 -0.24 -6.73 7.87
CA ALA A 86 0.21 -5.40 8.23
C ALA A 86 -0.37 -4.41 7.21
N VAL A 87 -1.44 -3.73 7.59
CA VAL A 87 -2.16 -2.76 6.76
C VAL A 87 -1.61 -1.37 7.05
N TYR A 88 -1.26 -0.62 6.01
CA TYR A 88 -0.72 0.73 6.11
C TYR A 88 -1.36 1.64 5.07
N PRO A 89 -1.24 2.97 5.18
CA PRO A 89 -1.81 3.88 4.19
C PRO A 89 -1.35 3.52 2.77
N GLY A 90 -2.31 3.20 1.92
CA GLY A 90 -2.05 2.82 0.53
C GLY A 90 -1.63 1.37 0.32
N GLY A 91 -1.72 0.45 1.28
CA GLY A 91 -1.38 -0.94 1.00
C GLY A 91 -1.44 -1.90 2.19
N TYR A 92 -1.01 -3.13 1.95
CA TYR A 92 -0.77 -4.11 3.00
C TYR A 92 0.38 -5.05 2.63
N ASN A 93 0.98 -5.62 3.66
CA ASN A 93 1.84 -6.81 3.56
C ASN A 93 1.19 -7.93 4.37
N CYS A 94 1.42 -9.16 3.98
CA CYS A 94 0.84 -10.33 4.62
C CYS A 94 1.90 -11.42 4.83
N THR A 95 1.79 -12.11 5.96
CA THR A 95 2.58 -13.30 6.25
C THR A 95 1.62 -14.45 6.48
N ARG A 96 1.80 -15.51 5.70
CA ARG A 96 0.94 -16.70 5.75
C ARG A 96 1.65 -17.83 6.48
N TYR A 97 0.94 -18.44 7.44
CA TYR A 97 1.45 -19.57 8.22
C TYR A 97 0.81 -20.92 7.83
N THR A 98 -0.23 -20.88 6.99
CA THR A 98 -0.96 -22.07 6.53
C THR A 98 -0.78 -22.30 5.02
N ARG A 99 -1.09 -23.51 4.53
CA ARG A 99 -1.03 -23.83 3.10
C ARG A 99 -2.21 -23.27 2.30
N ALA A 100 -3.37 -23.10 2.93
CA ALA A 100 -4.55 -22.55 2.30
C ALA A 100 -4.41 -21.02 2.14
N PRO A 101 -4.88 -20.43 1.02
CA PRO A 101 -4.94 -18.97 0.91
C PRO A 101 -5.94 -18.41 1.93
N VAL A 102 -5.54 -17.35 2.61
CA VAL A 102 -6.40 -16.63 3.56
C VAL A 102 -6.96 -15.41 2.85
N ARG A 103 -8.29 -15.26 2.87
CA ARG A 103 -8.99 -14.11 2.30
C ARG A 103 -9.95 -13.50 3.30
N ILE A 104 -9.95 -12.17 3.39
CA ILE A 104 -10.92 -11.39 4.15
C ILE A 104 -11.60 -10.44 3.16
N GLY A 105 -12.92 -10.60 3.01
CA GLY A 105 -13.69 -9.91 1.99
C GLY A 105 -13.81 -10.70 0.68
N ALA A 106 -14.80 -10.33 -0.14
CA ALA A 106 -15.12 -11.04 -1.38
C ALA A 106 -14.40 -10.45 -2.61
N ASP A 107 -13.99 -9.19 -2.54
CA ASP A 107 -13.47 -8.43 -3.67
C ASP A 107 -11.93 -8.53 -3.78
N PRO A 108 -11.37 -8.71 -4.98
CA PRO A 108 -9.93 -8.88 -5.18
C PRO A 108 -9.10 -7.60 -5.05
N TYR A 109 -9.72 -6.42 -5.15
CA TYR A 109 -9.05 -5.12 -5.12
C TYR A 109 -9.19 -4.41 -3.77
N THR A 110 -10.25 -4.72 -3.01
CA THR A 110 -10.55 -4.13 -1.71
C THR A 110 -10.43 -5.13 -0.56
N GLY A 111 -10.46 -6.43 -0.84
CA GLY A 111 -10.23 -7.49 0.14
C GLY A 111 -8.75 -7.66 0.50
N LEU A 112 -8.51 -8.27 1.66
CA LEU A 112 -7.18 -8.68 2.11
C LEU A 112 -6.94 -10.13 1.73
N TRP A 113 -5.88 -10.38 0.96
CA TRP A 113 -5.56 -11.69 0.42
C TRP A 113 -4.14 -12.08 0.77
N CYS A 114 -3.95 -13.32 1.23
CA CYS A 114 -2.63 -13.86 1.51
C CYS A 114 -2.50 -15.31 1.01
N PRO A 115 -1.71 -15.59 -0.04
CA PRO A 115 -1.05 -14.60 -0.90
C PRO A 115 -2.07 -13.73 -1.68
N PRO A 116 -1.70 -12.51 -2.11
CA PRO A 116 -2.49 -11.71 -3.04
C PRO A 116 -2.87 -12.51 -4.31
N PRO A 117 -4.08 -12.32 -4.88
CA PRO A 117 -4.61 -13.16 -5.95
C PRO A 117 -4.01 -12.84 -7.33
N PHE A 118 -3.03 -11.93 -7.38
CA PHE A 118 -2.36 -11.47 -8.59
C PHE A 118 -1.21 -12.43 -8.89
N ASP A 119 -1.57 -13.51 -9.58
CA ASP A 119 -0.61 -14.53 -9.97
C ASP A 119 0.34 -14.01 -11.04
N VAL A 120 1.63 -14.24 -10.83
CA VAL A 120 2.64 -14.03 -11.85
C VAL A 120 2.68 -15.33 -12.64
N LYS A 121 1.89 -15.41 -13.71
CA LYS A 121 2.21 -16.34 -14.79
C LYS A 121 3.53 -15.87 -15.42
N THR A 122 4.64 -16.20 -14.77
CA THR A 122 6.02 -15.84 -15.15
C THR A 122 6.55 -16.71 -16.28
N ASP A 123 5.76 -16.89 -17.33
CA ASP A 123 6.30 -17.33 -18.62
C ASP A 123 6.90 -16.14 -19.40
N ARG A 124 6.62 -14.89 -19.01
CA ARG A 124 7.10 -13.70 -19.75
C ARG A 124 8.13 -12.82 -19.02
N ALA A 125 8.30 -12.98 -17.70
CA ALA A 125 9.08 -12.02 -16.91
C ALA A 125 10.35 -12.59 -16.25
N ASN A 126 10.70 -13.87 -16.44
CA ASN A 126 11.89 -14.48 -15.81
C ASN A 126 11.97 -14.26 -14.28
N VAL A 127 10.85 -13.95 -13.62
CA VAL A 127 10.80 -13.83 -12.16
C VAL A 127 10.80 -15.25 -11.64
N ASN A 128 11.87 -15.58 -10.93
CA ASN A 128 12.16 -16.89 -10.35
C ASN A 128 10.87 -17.52 -9.77
N ARG A 129 10.57 -18.78 -10.11
CA ARG A 129 9.38 -19.51 -9.63
C ARG A 129 9.27 -19.60 -8.10
N THR A 130 10.29 -19.14 -7.39
CA THR A 130 10.38 -19.08 -5.93
C THR A 130 9.79 -17.80 -5.33
N CYS A 131 9.51 -16.76 -6.12
CA CYS A 131 8.94 -15.52 -5.64
C CYS A 131 7.44 -15.65 -5.34
N VAL A 132 7.03 -15.25 -4.15
CA VAL A 132 5.64 -15.32 -3.69
C VAL A 132 5.13 -13.89 -3.48
N PRO A 133 3.93 -13.52 -3.97
CA PRO A 133 3.37 -12.22 -3.65
C PRO A 133 3.06 -12.18 -2.15
N VAL A 134 3.49 -11.10 -1.50
CA VAL A 134 3.34 -10.87 -0.05
C VAL A 134 2.53 -9.62 0.26
N GLY A 135 2.36 -8.71 -0.68
CA GLY A 135 1.64 -7.46 -0.40
C GLY A 135 1.19 -6.70 -1.63
N LEU A 136 0.43 -5.65 -1.37
CA LEU A 136 -0.05 -4.70 -2.37
C LEU A 136 0.25 -3.28 -1.90
N THR A 137 0.65 -2.42 -2.81
CA THR A 137 0.82 -0.99 -2.54
C THR A 137 0.29 -0.16 -3.71
N SER A 138 -0.46 0.89 -3.38
CA SER A 138 -1.00 1.86 -4.31
C SER A 138 0.04 2.91 -4.66
N ARG A 139 0.21 3.14 -5.96
CA ARG A 139 1.05 4.17 -6.57
C ARG A 139 0.21 5.00 -7.53
N GLY A 140 -0.60 5.89 -6.97
CA GLY A 140 -1.50 6.75 -7.74
C GLY A 140 -2.59 5.95 -8.42
N ARG A 141 -2.49 5.76 -9.74
CA ARG A 141 -3.44 4.97 -10.56
C ARG A 141 -3.10 3.49 -10.66
N TRP A 142 -1.97 3.07 -10.08
CA TRP A 142 -1.46 1.71 -10.21
C TRP A 142 -1.46 0.99 -8.87
N LEU A 143 -1.77 -0.30 -8.88
CA LEU A 143 -1.54 -1.21 -7.76
C LEU A 143 -0.29 -2.03 -8.07
N LEU A 144 0.73 -1.90 -7.23
CA LEU A 144 1.96 -2.68 -7.32
C LEU A 144 1.88 -3.86 -6.37
N VAL A 145 2.23 -5.04 -6.89
CA VAL A 145 2.35 -6.27 -6.10
C VAL A 145 3.76 -6.35 -5.55
N GLN A 146 3.87 -6.56 -4.23
CA GLN A 146 5.13 -6.79 -3.54
C GLN A 146 5.40 -8.28 -3.49
N TYR A 147 6.63 -8.68 -3.80
CA TYR A 147 7.07 -10.07 -3.82
C TYR A 147 8.16 -10.32 -2.78
N SER A 148 8.11 -11.49 -2.16
CA SER A 148 9.22 -12.04 -1.36
C SER A 148 9.77 -13.25 -2.09
N CYS A 149 11.08 -13.22 -2.35
CA CYS A 149 11.78 -14.26 -3.07
C CYS A 149 12.82 -14.88 -2.13
N PRO A 150 12.54 -16.02 -1.49
CA PRO A 150 13.52 -16.71 -0.68
C PRO A 150 14.70 -17.16 -1.55
N GLY A 151 15.93 -16.81 -1.15
CA GLY A 151 17.16 -17.26 -1.81
C GLY A 151 17.74 -16.32 -2.88
N LEU A 152 17.33 -15.05 -2.95
CA LEU A 152 18.18 -14.04 -3.58
C LEU A 152 19.28 -13.60 -2.59
N PRO A 153 20.55 -13.50 -3.04
CA PRO A 153 21.66 -13.01 -2.22
C PRO A 153 21.52 -11.53 -1.85
#